data_AF-A0A6V7TRK8-F1
#
_entry.id   AF-A0A6V7TRK8-F1
#
_cell.length_a   1.000
_cell.length_b   1.000
_cell.length_c   1.000
_cell.angle_alpha   90.00
_cell.angle_beta   90.00
_cell.angle_gamma   90.00
#
_symmetry.space_group_name_H-M   'P 1'
#
loop_
_entity.id
_entity.type
_entity.pdbx_description
1 polymer ?
#
loop_
_entity_poly.entity_id
_entity_poly.type
_entity_poly.pdbx_seq_one_letter_code
_entity_poly.pdbx_strand_id
1 'polypeptide(L)'
;MVVNNAETVMELEPIIPQQRLGDNSPSTVLPNGSTEKTTNSRKRSTQHSTPERDKWSSWADFIMSCVGYAIGLGNVWRFPYLCYQNGGGAFLIPYIITILLCGVPLFILETSWGQLVSVGGLGMFKICPIFKGVGIAAVVMAFWLNIYYIVVLSWAMAYLVHSLRVDSNVPWRTCNNTWNTYRCRSEYDPVTCENNRSIADYFNVKILTADHLNEYKKQFFIGPKVNFTICTEADMNVHSPVKEFWDRRVLGISTGIEHVGSLRHDLALYLMICWMICYFVFLKELNGPERLFI
;
A
#
# COMPACT_ATOMS: atom_id res chain seq x y z
N MET A 1 -46.79 23.04 21.93
CA MET A 1 -46.51 24.17 22.83
C MET A 1 -44.99 24.33 22.81
N VAL A 2 -44.43 24.92 21.74
CA VAL A 2 -44.08 26.36 21.65
C VAL A 2 -43.14 26.74 22.81
N VAL A 3 -41.81 26.55 22.66
CA VAL A 3 -40.79 27.47 22.08
C VAL A 3 -40.16 28.34 23.18
N ASN A 4 -38.85 28.16 23.44
CA ASN A 4 -37.84 29.20 23.17
C ASN A 4 -36.39 28.75 23.41
N ASN A 5 -35.60 29.03 22.37
CA ASN A 5 -34.14 29.06 22.25
C ASN A 5 -33.38 29.64 23.44
N ALA A 6 -32.19 29.07 23.70
CA ALA A 6 -30.99 29.85 23.97
C ALA A 6 -29.76 29.05 23.53
N GLU A 7 -29.00 29.64 22.64
CA GLU A 7 -27.71 29.19 22.15
C GLU A 7 -26.72 28.96 23.30
N THR A 8 -25.90 27.92 23.21
CA THR A 8 -24.61 27.87 23.91
C THR A 8 -23.61 27.24 22.97
N VAL A 9 -23.04 28.13 22.16
CA VAL A 9 -21.78 27.95 21.43
C VAL A 9 -20.74 27.49 22.44
N MET A 10 -20.23 26.27 22.29
CA MET A 10 -19.06 25.80 23.03
C MET A 10 -17.84 26.39 22.32
N GLU A 11 -17.59 27.67 22.59
CA GLU A 11 -16.38 28.39 22.20
C GLU A 11 -15.20 27.75 22.94
N LEU A 12 -14.44 26.91 22.22
CA LEU A 12 -13.11 26.50 22.66
C LEU A 12 -12.17 27.67 22.37
N GLU A 13 -11.91 28.49 23.39
CA GLU A 13 -10.86 29.50 23.34
C GLU A 13 -9.51 28.86 22.98
N PRO A 14 -8.73 29.45 22.06
CA PRO A 14 -7.39 28.99 21.77
C PRO A 14 -6.50 29.26 22.98
N ILE A 15 -5.80 28.20 23.43
CA ILE A 15 -4.82 28.27 24.52
C ILE A 15 -3.63 29.11 24.04
N ILE A 16 -3.67 30.41 24.34
CA ILE A 16 -2.52 31.32 24.28
C ILE A 16 -1.65 31.04 25.52
N PRO A 17 -0.32 30.85 25.40
CA PRO A 17 0.54 30.73 26.57
C PRO A 17 0.58 32.07 27.34
N GLN A 18 0.13 32.04 28.59
CA GLN A 18 0.22 33.18 29.50
C GLN A 18 1.67 33.66 29.67
N GLN A 19 1.91 34.95 29.43
CA GLN A 19 3.10 35.64 29.91
C GLN A 19 2.71 36.89 30.72
N ARG A 20 2.44 36.61 32.01
CA ARG A 20 2.82 37.33 33.24
C ARG A 20 2.52 38.85 33.38
N LEU A 21 1.62 39.15 34.34
CA LEU A 21 1.38 40.43 35.01
C LEU A 21 2.59 40.95 35.82
N GLY A 22 2.70 42.29 35.91
CA GLY A 22 3.50 43.10 36.85
C GLY A 22 3.98 44.39 36.15
N ASP A 23 3.75 45.64 36.57
CA ASP A 23 3.24 46.23 37.81
C ASP A 23 2.54 47.59 37.52
N ASN A 24 1.60 47.98 38.40
CA ASN A 24 0.96 49.31 38.46
C ASN A 24 1.96 50.36 39.01
N SER A 25 2.00 51.61 38.51
CA SER A 25 1.30 52.80 39.08
C SER A 25 2.14 54.09 38.76
N PRO A 26 1.72 55.34 39.07
CA PRO A 26 1.39 56.37 38.06
C PRO A 26 2.23 57.68 38.16
N SER A 27 2.26 58.53 37.12
CA SER A 27 2.51 60.00 37.19
C SER A 27 2.35 60.66 35.79
N THR A 28 1.37 61.54 35.54
CA THR A 28 1.34 63.02 35.75
C THR A 28 1.96 63.86 34.59
N VAL A 29 1.07 64.40 33.73
CA VAL A 29 0.98 65.76 33.12
C VAL A 29 2.17 66.39 32.31
N LEU A 30 1.96 66.50 30.98
CA LEU A 30 2.22 67.59 29.95
C LEU A 30 3.61 68.30 29.80
N PRO A 31 3.90 69.06 28.70
CA PRO A 31 4.03 68.68 27.28
C PRO A 31 5.31 69.27 26.59
N ASN A 32 5.44 69.06 25.27
CA ASN A 32 6.29 69.76 24.28
C ASN A 32 7.78 69.38 24.11
N GLY A 33 8.04 68.75 22.95
CA GLY A 33 8.93 69.28 21.91
C GLY A 33 10.42 69.41 22.18
N SER A 34 11.21 68.45 21.69
CA SER A 34 12.37 68.71 20.83
C SER A 34 13.02 67.39 20.41
N THR A 35 13.42 67.38 19.15
CA THR A 35 14.09 66.30 18.44
C THR A 35 15.48 66.05 19.01
N GLU A 36 15.73 64.88 19.58
CA GLU A 36 17.10 64.42 19.85
C GLU A 36 17.27 62.95 19.44
N LYS A 37 18.02 62.76 18.35
CA LYS A 37 18.46 61.44 17.86
C LYS A 37 19.47 60.87 18.84
N THR A 38 19.02 59.99 19.74
CA THR A 38 19.91 59.09 20.47
C THR A 38 19.73 57.67 19.94
N THR A 39 20.70 57.25 19.14
CA THR A 39 20.85 55.90 18.58
C THR A 39 21.04 54.90 19.73
N ASN A 40 19.95 54.38 20.27
CA ASN A 40 20.00 53.33 21.27
C ASN A 40 20.02 51.96 20.57
N SER A 41 21.23 51.40 20.42
CA SER A 41 21.46 50.05 19.93
C SER A 41 20.91 49.04 20.93
N ARG A 42 19.59 48.79 20.87
CA ARG A 42 18.98 47.68 21.58
C ARG A 42 19.38 46.41 20.86
N LYS A 43 20.32 45.66 21.45
CA LYS A 43 20.67 44.29 21.07
C LYS A 43 19.38 43.54 20.76
N ARG A 44 19.18 43.27 19.47
CA ARG A 44 18.11 42.44 18.95
C ARG A 44 18.29 41.07 19.61
N SER A 45 17.37 40.71 20.49
CA SER A 45 17.27 39.32 20.93
C SER A 45 17.22 38.48 19.66
N THR A 46 18.12 37.52 19.54
CA THR A 46 18.04 36.46 18.56
C THR A 46 16.75 35.70 18.86
N GLN A 47 15.64 36.17 18.30
CA GLN A 47 14.45 35.35 18.18
C GLN A 47 14.87 34.16 17.34
N HIS A 48 14.96 33.01 17.99
CA HIS A 48 14.98 31.73 17.31
C HIS A 48 13.59 31.56 16.68
N SER A 49 13.36 32.21 15.54
CA SER A 49 12.14 32.02 14.75
C SER A 49 12.10 30.54 14.38
N THR A 50 11.14 29.80 14.92
CA THR A 50 10.84 28.45 14.44
C THR A 50 10.64 28.53 12.93
N PRO A 51 11.23 27.61 12.14
CA PRO A 51 11.08 27.64 10.69
C PRO A 51 9.60 27.67 10.32
N GLU A 52 9.23 28.56 9.39
CA GLU A 52 7.86 28.66 8.89
C GLU A 52 7.48 27.34 8.20
N ARG A 53 6.31 26.81 8.54
CA ARG A 53 5.83 25.53 7.98
C ARG A 53 5.43 25.75 6.53
N ASP A 54 5.94 24.90 5.66
CA ASP A 54 5.52 24.89 4.26
C ASP A 54 4.01 24.61 4.14
N LYS A 55 3.36 25.32 3.22
CA LYS A 55 1.95 25.17 2.88
C LYS A 55 1.82 24.46 1.54
N TRP A 56 0.70 23.78 1.36
CA TRP A 56 0.34 23.19 0.07
C TRP A 56 0.17 24.28 -1.00
N SER A 57 0.69 24.02 -2.20
CA SER A 57 0.49 24.88 -3.38
C SER A 57 -0.98 24.91 -3.83
N SER A 58 -1.68 23.78 -3.74
CA SER A 58 -3.09 23.65 -4.12
C SER A 58 -3.82 22.63 -3.24
N TRP A 59 -5.15 22.79 -3.12
CA TRP A 59 -6.02 21.78 -2.52
C TRP A 59 -5.97 20.45 -3.28
N ALA A 60 -5.72 20.50 -4.60
CA ALA A 60 -5.62 19.32 -5.45
C ALA A 60 -4.40 18.48 -5.07
N ASP A 61 -3.27 19.12 -4.74
CA ASP A 61 -2.03 18.44 -4.34
C ASP A 61 -2.23 17.69 -3.01
N PHE A 62 -3.00 18.29 -2.10
CA PHE A 62 -3.40 17.64 -0.85
C PHE A 62 -4.24 16.39 -1.11
N ILE A 63 -5.30 16.47 -1.92
CA ILE A 63 -6.16 15.32 -2.22
C ILE A 63 -5.41 14.23 -2.97
N MET A 64 -4.59 14.60 -3.96
CA MET A 64 -3.79 13.62 -4.71
C MET A 64 -2.82 12.88 -3.80
N SER A 65 -2.25 13.55 -2.79
CA SER A 65 -1.40 12.91 -1.79
C SER A 65 -2.18 11.96 -0.90
N CYS A 66 -3.37 12.35 -0.42
CA CYS A 66 -4.25 11.46 0.35
C CYS A 66 -4.72 10.24 -0.46
N VAL A 67 -5.09 10.42 -1.72
CA VAL A 67 -5.50 9.33 -2.62
C VAL A 67 -4.32 8.41 -2.93
N GLY A 68 -3.13 8.97 -3.18
CA GLY A 68 -1.91 8.21 -3.37
C GLY A 68 -1.53 7.35 -2.16
N TYR A 69 -1.72 7.88 -0.95
CA TYR A 69 -1.53 7.14 0.30
C TYR A 69 -2.61 6.04 0.50
N ALA A 70 -3.86 6.31 0.10
CA ALA A 70 -4.97 5.37 0.27
C ALA A 70 -4.97 4.21 -0.75
N ILE A 71 -4.47 4.44 -1.97
CA ILE A 71 -4.41 3.42 -3.04
C ILE A 71 -3.11 2.62 -2.90
N GLY A 72 -3.19 1.51 -2.18
CA GLY A 72 -2.09 0.55 -2.06
C GLY A 72 -2.24 -0.67 -2.97
N LEU A 73 -1.12 -1.39 -3.18
CA LEU A 73 -1.11 -2.70 -3.85
C LEU A 73 -2.07 -3.72 -3.22
N GLY A 74 -2.39 -3.56 -1.92
CA GLY A 74 -3.39 -4.38 -1.23
C GLY A 74 -4.78 -4.31 -1.88
N ASN A 75 -5.18 -3.17 -2.45
CA ASN A 75 -6.47 -3.04 -3.12
C ASN A 75 -6.52 -3.85 -4.44
N VAL A 76 -5.36 -4.11 -5.05
CA VAL A 76 -5.25 -4.82 -6.33
C VAL A 76 -5.38 -6.34 -6.18
N TRP A 77 -4.76 -6.94 -5.15
CA TRP A 77 -4.79 -8.40 -4.97
C TRP A 77 -5.54 -8.87 -3.73
N ARG A 78 -5.49 -8.14 -2.62
CA ARG A 78 -6.03 -8.63 -1.33
C ARG A 78 -7.53 -8.45 -1.28
N PHE A 79 -8.02 -7.29 -1.74
CA PHE A 79 -9.46 -7.03 -1.80
C PHE A 79 -10.20 -8.03 -2.70
N PRO A 80 -9.78 -8.29 -3.96
CA PRO A 80 -10.46 -9.29 -4.79
C PRO A 80 -10.39 -10.70 -4.21
N TYR A 81 -9.24 -11.08 -3.64
CA TYR A 81 -9.06 -12.39 -3.00
C TYR A 81 -10.02 -12.59 -1.81
N LEU A 82 -10.11 -11.61 -0.91
CA LEU A 82 -11.01 -11.67 0.25
C LEU A 82 -12.47 -11.59 -0.17
N CYS A 83 -12.81 -10.77 -1.15
CA CYS A 83 -14.16 -10.68 -1.71
C CYS A 83 -14.60 -12.05 -2.25
N TYR A 84 -13.75 -12.70 -3.05
CA TYR A 84 -14.04 -14.02 -3.61
C TYR A 84 -14.24 -15.09 -2.52
N GLN A 85 -13.36 -15.15 -1.51
CA GLN A 85 -13.47 -16.16 -0.44
C GLN A 85 -14.68 -15.95 0.48
N ASN A 86 -15.09 -14.70 0.72
CA ASN A 86 -16.17 -14.38 1.67
C ASN A 86 -17.55 -14.21 0.99
N GLY A 87 -17.82 -15.00 -0.05
CA GLY A 87 -19.12 -14.99 -0.73
C GLY A 87 -19.24 -14.02 -1.91
N GLY A 88 -18.10 -13.65 -2.52
CA GLY A 88 -18.06 -12.79 -3.71
C GLY A 88 -18.72 -11.44 -3.47
N GLY A 89 -19.69 -11.11 -4.32
CA GLY A 89 -20.41 -9.83 -4.27
C GLY A 89 -21.09 -9.52 -2.93
N ALA A 90 -21.48 -10.53 -2.15
CA ALA A 90 -22.13 -10.33 -0.86
C ALA A 90 -21.21 -9.66 0.18
N PHE A 91 -19.89 -9.87 0.06
CA PHE A 91 -18.88 -9.24 0.93
C PHE A 91 -18.86 -7.71 0.80
N LEU A 92 -19.34 -7.14 -0.30
CA LEU A 92 -19.37 -5.69 -0.48
C LEU A 92 -20.33 -4.99 0.51
N ILE A 93 -21.39 -5.67 0.96
CA ILE A 93 -22.36 -5.07 1.89
C ILE A 93 -21.70 -4.70 3.23
N PRO A 94 -21.10 -5.65 3.99
CA PRO A 94 -20.39 -5.30 5.22
C PRO A 94 -19.18 -4.40 4.96
N TYR A 95 -18.50 -4.55 3.82
CA TYR A 95 -17.37 -3.69 3.45
C TYR A 95 -17.77 -2.21 3.35
N ILE A 96 -18.84 -1.88 2.60
CA ILE A 96 -19.31 -0.50 2.47
C ILE A 96 -19.84 0.04 3.81
N ILE A 97 -20.55 -0.77 4.59
CA ILE A 97 -21.02 -0.36 5.93
C ILE A 97 -19.84 -0.02 6.84
N THR A 98 -18.80 -0.85 6.89
CA THR A 98 -17.61 -0.58 7.72
C THR A 98 -16.82 0.64 7.23
N ILE A 99 -16.75 0.89 5.92
CA ILE A 99 -16.15 2.13 5.40
C ILE A 99 -16.94 3.35 5.85
N LEU A 100 -18.27 3.34 5.75
CA LEU A 100 -19.09 4.50 6.12
C LEU A 100 -19.12 4.74 7.63
N LEU A 101 -19.17 3.68 8.44
CA LEU A 101 -19.29 3.79 9.90
C LEU A 101 -17.95 3.91 10.64
N CYS A 102 -16.87 3.35 10.08
CA CYS A 102 -15.55 3.34 10.74
C CYS A 102 -14.49 4.03 9.88
N GLY A 103 -14.38 3.70 8.59
CA GLY A 103 -13.33 4.23 7.72
C GLY A 103 -13.37 5.75 7.54
N VAL A 104 -14.50 6.28 7.06
CA VAL A 104 -14.68 7.71 6.80
C VAL A 104 -14.58 8.54 8.10
N PRO A 105 -15.23 8.18 9.22
CA PRO A 105 -15.07 8.91 10.48
C PRO A 105 -13.63 8.91 11.00
N LEU A 106 -12.91 7.79 10.93
CA LEU A 106 -11.51 7.73 11.37
C LEU A 106 -10.59 8.58 10.48
N PHE A 107 -10.83 8.59 9.17
CA PHE A 107 -10.07 9.45 8.24
C PHE A 107 -10.31 10.94 8.52
N ILE A 108 -11.57 11.35 8.70
CA ILE A 108 -11.91 12.75 9.04
C ILE A 108 -11.32 13.12 10.40
N LEU A 109 -11.40 12.23 11.40
CA LEU A 109 -10.82 12.46 12.72
C LEU A 109 -9.31 12.69 12.65
N GLU A 110 -8.57 11.80 11.98
CA GLU A 110 -7.11 11.89 11.86
C GLU A 110 -6.68 13.16 11.13
N THR A 111 -7.33 13.48 10.00
CA THR A 111 -7.02 14.67 9.22
C THR A 111 -7.37 15.97 9.94
N SER A 112 -8.54 16.04 10.57
CA SER A 112 -8.97 17.21 11.35
C SER A 112 -8.08 17.43 12.57
N TRP A 113 -7.70 16.34 13.25
CA TRP A 113 -6.80 16.40 14.38
C TRP A 113 -5.40 16.85 13.96
N GLY A 114 -4.85 16.30 12.88
CA GLY A 114 -3.57 16.73 12.32
C GLY A 114 -3.54 18.23 11.95
N GLN A 115 -4.65 18.75 11.41
CA GLN A 115 -4.80 20.18 11.13
C GLN A 115 -4.85 21.02 12.42
N LEU A 116 -5.58 20.58 13.44
CA LEU A 116 -5.71 21.30 14.71
C LEU A 116 -4.38 21.39 15.47
N VAL A 117 -3.68 20.27 15.62
CA VAL A 117 -2.42 20.25 16.38
C VAL A 117 -1.27 20.83 15.55
N SER A 118 -1.34 20.75 14.22
CA SER A 118 -0.31 21.26 13.30
C SER A 118 1.12 20.76 13.60
N VAL A 119 1.22 19.59 14.24
CA VAL A 119 2.46 18.92 14.61
C VAL A 119 2.45 17.51 13.99
N GLY A 120 3.61 17.01 13.56
CA GLY A 120 3.72 15.66 13.00
C GLY A 120 3.26 14.55 13.96
N GLY A 121 2.99 13.35 13.43
CA GLY A 121 2.35 12.26 14.17
C GLY A 121 3.03 11.84 15.48
N LEU A 122 4.36 11.99 15.60
CA LEU A 122 5.08 11.75 16.85
C LEU A 122 4.81 12.80 17.94
N GLY A 123 4.56 14.04 17.55
CA GLY A 123 4.30 15.13 18.48
C GLY A 123 2.82 15.34 18.79
N MET A 124 1.92 14.78 17.98
CA MET A 124 0.47 14.87 18.12
C MET A 124 -0.04 14.34 19.48
N PHE A 125 0.53 13.24 19.97
CA PHE A 125 0.13 12.62 21.23
C PHE A 125 0.80 13.21 22.49
N LYS A 126 1.49 14.36 22.38
CA LYS A 126 2.05 15.04 23.56
C LYS A 126 0.97 15.71 24.44
N ILE A 127 -0.26 15.81 23.95
CA ILE A 127 -1.41 16.40 24.66
C ILE A 127 -1.81 15.56 25.88
N CYS A 128 -1.71 14.22 25.79
CA CYS A 128 -1.94 13.34 26.93
C CYS A 128 -0.83 12.28 27.03
N PRO A 129 -0.07 12.21 28.13
CA PRO A 129 1.10 11.34 28.24
C PRO A 129 0.78 9.85 28.15
N ILE A 130 -0.47 9.44 28.39
CA ILE A 130 -0.92 8.05 28.23
C ILE A 130 -0.86 7.56 26.77
N PHE A 131 -1.06 8.47 25.81
CA PHE A 131 -1.08 8.14 24.38
C PHE A 131 0.28 8.32 23.69
N LYS A 132 1.33 8.65 24.44
CA LYS A 132 2.69 8.83 23.89
C LYS A 132 3.20 7.56 23.17
N GLY A 133 2.76 6.37 23.61
CA GLY A 133 3.10 5.10 22.96
C GLY A 133 2.50 4.93 21.56
N VAL A 134 1.36 5.57 21.27
CA VAL A 134 0.67 5.44 19.98
C VAL A 134 1.51 5.98 18.83
N GLY A 135 2.12 7.16 19.01
CA GLY A 135 3.00 7.74 17.98
C GLY A 135 4.25 6.90 17.71
N ILE A 136 4.85 6.32 18.77
CA ILE A 136 6.02 5.44 18.62
C ILE A 136 5.61 4.15 17.89
N ALA A 137 4.47 3.56 18.27
CA ALA A 137 3.94 2.37 17.60
C ALA A 137 3.66 2.64 16.12
N ALA A 138 3.09 3.79 15.77
CA ALA A 138 2.86 4.18 14.38
C ALA A 138 4.16 4.26 13.57
N VAL A 139 5.24 4.81 14.15
CA VAL A 139 6.56 4.86 13.48
C VAL A 139 7.16 3.47 13.30
N VAL A 140 7.07 2.60 14.30
CA VAL A 140 7.57 1.21 14.20
C VAL A 140 6.79 0.44 13.12
N MET A 141 5.46 0.59 13.10
CA MET A 141 4.62 -0.04 12.07
C MET A 141 4.93 0.50 10.68
N ALA A 142 5.11 1.82 10.54
CA ALA A 142 5.52 2.42 9.27
C ALA A 142 6.88 1.88 8.80
N PHE A 143 7.85 1.70 9.70
CA PHE A 143 9.15 1.14 9.37
C PHE A 143 9.05 -0.31 8.84
N TRP A 144 8.30 -1.18 9.51
CA TRP A 144 8.09 -2.55 9.06
C TRP A 144 7.32 -2.63 7.73
N LEU A 145 6.30 -1.78 7.54
CA LEU A 145 5.58 -1.70 6.28
C LEU A 145 6.51 -1.26 5.15
N ASN A 146 7.35 -0.25 5.36
CA ASN A 146 8.30 0.21 4.33
C ASN A 146 9.29 -0.90 3.93
N ILE A 147 9.85 -1.65 4.89
CA ILE A 147 10.75 -2.79 4.60
C ILE A 147 10.03 -3.87 3.79
N TYR A 148 8.78 -4.17 4.12
CA TYR A 148 8.00 -5.17 3.40
C TYR A 148 7.64 -4.70 1.98
N TYR A 149 7.12 -3.47 1.84
CA TYR A 149 6.65 -2.96 0.55
C TYR A 149 7.78 -2.72 -0.45
N ILE A 150 8.99 -2.33 -0.02
CA ILE A 150 10.12 -2.15 -0.93
C ILE A 150 10.54 -3.48 -1.58
N VAL A 151 10.39 -4.61 -0.87
CA VAL A 151 10.64 -5.95 -1.43
C VAL A 151 9.61 -6.27 -2.51
N VAL A 152 8.33 -5.99 -2.28
CA VAL A 152 7.30 -6.21 -3.30
C VAL A 152 7.51 -5.32 -4.53
N LEU A 153 7.93 -4.06 -4.32
CA LEU A 153 8.28 -3.17 -5.41
C LEU A 153 9.45 -3.70 -6.23
N SER A 154 10.44 -4.35 -5.60
CA SER A 154 11.56 -4.99 -6.30
C SER A 154 11.10 -6.14 -7.21
N TRP A 155 10.11 -6.93 -6.79
CA TRP A 155 9.50 -7.96 -7.65
C TRP A 155 8.80 -7.32 -8.85
N ALA A 156 8.01 -6.29 -8.63
CA ALA A 156 7.34 -5.57 -9.71
C ALA A 156 8.34 -4.96 -10.70
N MET A 157 9.44 -4.37 -10.22
CA MET A 157 10.53 -3.84 -11.05
C MET A 157 11.20 -4.96 -11.86
N ALA A 158 11.44 -6.12 -11.26
CA ALA A 158 12.00 -7.27 -11.98
C ALA A 158 11.08 -7.70 -13.14
N TYR A 159 9.77 -7.83 -12.89
CA TYR A 159 8.78 -8.15 -13.93
C TYR A 159 8.68 -7.07 -15.00
N LEU A 160 8.75 -5.80 -14.62
CA LEU A 160 8.77 -4.68 -15.56
C LEU A 160 9.96 -4.79 -16.51
N VAL A 161 11.17 -4.95 -15.97
CA VAL A 161 12.39 -5.09 -16.77
C VAL A 161 12.33 -6.32 -17.67
N HIS A 162 11.83 -7.46 -17.18
CA HIS A 162 11.64 -8.66 -17.99
C HIS A 162 10.58 -8.49 -19.10
N SER A 163 9.56 -7.65 -18.88
CA SER A 163 8.54 -7.33 -19.88
C SER A 163 9.02 -6.34 -20.94
N LEU A 164 9.97 -5.47 -20.58
CA LEU A 164 10.59 -4.49 -21.48
C LEU A 164 11.69 -5.09 -22.37
N ARG A 165 12.09 -6.35 -22.14
CA ARG A 165 13.08 -7.02 -23.00
C ARG A 165 12.55 -7.13 -24.42
N VAL A 166 13.39 -6.79 -25.38
CA VAL A 166 13.13 -6.80 -26.84
C VAL A 166 13.14 -8.23 -27.41
N ASP A 167 12.78 -9.22 -26.59
CA ASP A 167 12.51 -10.57 -27.06
C ASP A 167 11.02 -10.63 -27.41
N SER A 168 10.68 -11.28 -28.53
CA SER A 168 9.29 -11.36 -29.03
C SER A 168 8.34 -12.11 -28.09
N ASN A 169 8.85 -12.77 -27.05
CA ASN A 169 8.09 -13.54 -26.09
C ASN A 169 8.53 -13.25 -24.65
N VAL A 170 7.54 -13.06 -23.75
CA VAL A 170 7.81 -12.95 -22.32
C VAL A 170 8.32 -14.28 -21.73
N PRO A 171 9.27 -14.26 -20.78
CA PRO A 171 9.91 -15.49 -20.27
C PRO A 171 8.95 -16.52 -19.65
N TRP A 172 7.82 -16.07 -19.10
CA TRP A 172 6.80 -16.92 -18.48
C TRP A 172 5.71 -17.40 -19.44
N ARG A 173 5.87 -17.18 -20.75
CA ARG A 173 4.90 -17.65 -21.76
C ARG A 173 5.06 -19.12 -22.08
N THR A 174 6.29 -19.61 -22.13
CA THR A 174 6.63 -20.95 -22.63
C THR A 174 7.42 -21.76 -21.60
N CYS A 175 7.36 -23.08 -21.75
CA CYS A 175 8.10 -24.01 -20.91
C CYS A 175 9.55 -24.26 -21.39
N ASN A 176 10.00 -23.62 -22.47
CA ASN A 176 11.34 -23.82 -23.04
C ASN A 176 12.40 -22.90 -22.41
N ASN A 177 12.64 -23.02 -21.10
CA ASN A 177 13.64 -22.25 -20.38
C ASN A 177 14.46 -23.13 -19.44
N THR A 178 15.65 -22.67 -19.06
CA THR A 178 16.60 -23.43 -18.23
C THR A 178 16.14 -23.70 -16.80
N TRP A 179 15.17 -22.93 -16.31
CA TRP A 179 14.60 -23.08 -14.95
C TRP A 179 13.35 -23.96 -14.91
N ASN A 180 12.82 -24.36 -16.06
CA ASN A 180 11.58 -25.13 -16.13
C ASN A 180 11.84 -26.61 -15.90
N THR A 181 10.86 -27.29 -15.31
CA THR A 181 10.89 -28.74 -15.10
C THR A 181 10.13 -29.49 -16.18
N TYR A 182 10.28 -30.82 -16.17
CA TYR A 182 9.48 -31.72 -17.01
C TYR A 182 7.96 -31.65 -16.71
N ARG A 183 7.57 -31.05 -15.58
CA ARG A 183 6.17 -30.83 -15.19
C ARG A 183 5.63 -29.47 -15.65
N CYS A 184 6.41 -28.67 -16.36
CA CYS A 184 5.93 -27.41 -16.92
C CYS A 184 5.05 -27.68 -18.15
N ARG A 185 3.86 -27.08 -18.21
CA ARG A 185 3.02 -27.06 -19.42
C ARG A 185 2.40 -25.69 -19.63
N SER A 186 2.42 -25.18 -20.85
CA SER A 186 1.72 -23.94 -21.16
C SER A 186 0.21 -24.17 -21.29
N GLU A 187 -0.58 -23.16 -20.94
CA GLU A 187 -2.06 -23.20 -21.08
C GLU A 187 -2.52 -23.41 -22.54
N TYR A 188 -1.63 -23.13 -23.50
CA TYR A 188 -1.93 -23.24 -24.92
C TYR A 188 -1.61 -24.62 -25.49
N ASP A 189 -0.85 -25.45 -24.78
CA ASP A 189 -0.48 -26.78 -25.23
C ASP A 189 -1.61 -27.78 -24.94
N PRO A 190 -1.97 -28.65 -25.89
CA PRO A 190 -2.97 -29.68 -25.66
C PRO A 190 -2.49 -30.63 -24.56
N VAL A 191 -3.43 -31.04 -23.69
CA VAL A 191 -3.17 -32.06 -22.67
C VAL A 191 -2.95 -33.40 -23.38
N THR A 192 -1.71 -33.89 -23.38
CA THR A 192 -1.37 -35.24 -23.84
C THR A 192 -1.53 -36.20 -22.67
N CYS A 193 -2.57 -37.03 -22.70
CA CYS A 193 -2.81 -38.03 -21.66
C CYS A 193 -2.24 -39.36 -22.11
N GLU A 194 -1.29 -39.91 -21.35
CA GLU A 194 -0.64 -41.18 -21.64
C GLU A 194 -1.50 -42.34 -21.11
N ASN A 195 -2.70 -42.55 -21.67
CA ASN A 195 -3.55 -43.67 -21.29
C ASN A 195 -4.12 -44.43 -22.49
N ASN A 196 -4.05 -45.76 -22.40
CA ASN A 196 -4.65 -46.70 -23.35
C ASN A 196 -6.19 -46.83 -23.20
N ARG A 197 -6.81 -46.09 -22.27
CA ARG A 197 -8.26 -46.13 -22.01
C ARG A 197 -8.93 -44.83 -22.41
N SER A 198 -10.05 -44.96 -23.09
CA SER A 198 -10.92 -43.85 -23.45
C SER A 198 -11.91 -43.51 -22.33
N ILE A 199 -12.50 -42.31 -22.36
CA ILE A 199 -13.57 -41.93 -21.44
C ILE A 199 -14.76 -42.92 -21.54
N ALA A 200 -14.99 -43.52 -22.70
CA ALA A 200 -16.01 -44.55 -22.90
C ALA A 200 -15.69 -45.84 -22.11
N ASP A 201 -14.42 -46.25 -22.05
CA ASP A 201 -13.97 -47.39 -21.25
C ASP A 201 -14.05 -47.11 -19.74
N TYR A 202 -13.90 -45.85 -19.32
CA TYR A 202 -14.07 -45.45 -17.91
C TYR A 202 -15.50 -45.66 -17.42
N PHE A 203 -16.48 -45.21 -18.22
CA PHE A 203 -17.90 -45.40 -17.90
C PHE A 203 -18.42 -46.78 -18.32
N ASN A 204 -17.58 -47.63 -18.93
CA ASN A 204 -17.94 -48.94 -19.49
C ASN A 204 -19.17 -48.86 -20.43
N VAL A 205 -19.20 -47.83 -21.28
CA VAL A 205 -20.30 -47.55 -22.23
C VAL A 205 -19.82 -47.68 -23.67
N LYS A 206 -20.67 -48.21 -24.55
CA LYS A 206 -20.39 -48.30 -25.99
C LYS A 206 -20.60 -46.98 -26.75
N ILE A 207 -21.40 -46.06 -26.20
CA ILE A 207 -21.74 -44.77 -26.79
C ILE A 207 -21.57 -43.70 -25.71
N LEU A 208 -20.80 -42.66 -26.02
CA LEU A 208 -20.51 -41.58 -25.09
C LEU A 208 -21.51 -40.44 -25.26
N THR A 209 -22.28 -40.13 -24.22
CA THR A 209 -23.27 -39.04 -24.18
C THR A 209 -22.69 -37.76 -23.57
N ALA A 210 -23.31 -36.60 -23.86
CA ALA A 210 -22.86 -35.29 -23.36
C ALA A 210 -22.83 -35.19 -21.82
N ASP A 211 -23.71 -35.92 -21.13
CA ASP A 211 -23.78 -35.93 -19.66
C ASP A 211 -22.55 -36.59 -19.02
N HIS A 212 -22.07 -37.72 -19.57
CA HIS A 212 -20.84 -38.38 -19.12
C HIS A 212 -19.61 -37.48 -19.28
N LEU A 213 -19.56 -36.69 -20.35
CA LEU A 213 -18.51 -35.69 -20.56
C LEU A 213 -18.60 -34.55 -19.54
N ASN A 214 -19.80 -34.09 -19.20
CA ASN A 214 -20.00 -33.03 -18.21
C ASN A 214 -19.68 -33.50 -16.79
N GLU A 215 -19.97 -34.76 -16.47
CA GLU A 215 -19.63 -35.38 -15.19
C GLU A 215 -18.12 -35.56 -15.03
N TYR A 216 -17.45 -36.07 -16.07
CA TYR A 216 -15.99 -36.16 -16.12
C TYR A 216 -15.31 -34.77 -16.00
N LYS A 217 -15.85 -33.74 -16.69
CA LYS A 217 -15.35 -32.35 -16.58
C LYS A 217 -15.44 -31.78 -15.17
N LYS A 218 -16.54 -32.07 -14.45
CA LYS A 218 -16.74 -31.59 -13.07
C LYS A 218 -15.71 -32.18 -12.10
N GLN A 219 -15.21 -33.38 -12.36
CA GLN A 219 -14.23 -34.04 -11.50
C GLN A 219 -12.79 -33.55 -11.74
N PHE A 220 -12.43 -33.16 -12.98
CA PHE A 220 -11.02 -32.99 -13.36
C PHE A 220 -10.65 -31.63 -13.99
N PHE A 221 -11.57 -30.66 -14.08
CA PHE A 221 -11.30 -29.29 -14.55
C PHE A 221 -10.61 -29.19 -15.92
N ILE A 222 -11.08 -29.98 -16.89
CA ILE A 222 -10.49 -30.01 -18.22
C ILE A 222 -11.23 -29.03 -19.14
N GLY A 223 -10.48 -28.16 -19.82
CA GLY A 223 -11.01 -27.21 -20.80
C GLY A 223 -11.73 -27.88 -21.99
N PRO A 224 -12.37 -27.11 -22.90
CA PRO A 224 -13.25 -27.62 -23.95
C PRO A 224 -12.57 -28.44 -25.07
N LYS A 225 -11.31 -28.88 -24.91
CA LYS A 225 -10.55 -29.61 -25.94
C LYS A 225 -9.72 -30.76 -25.35
N VAL A 226 -10.37 -31.86 -24.98
CA VAL A 226 -9.67 -33.14 -24.77
C VAL A 226 -10.20 -34.21 -25.71
N ASN A 227 -9.26 -34.78 -26.47
CA ASN A 227 -9.48 -35.96 -27.31
C ASN A 227 -9.70 -37.16 -26.38
N PHE A 228 -10.96 -37.47 -26.03
CA PHE A 228 -11.53 -38.73 -25.51
C PHE A 228 -10.68 -39.69 -24.62
N THR A 229 -9.56 -39.26 -24.06
CA THR A 229 -8.58 -40.04 -23.32
C THR A 229 -8.69 -39.69 -21.84
N ILE A 230 -8.50 -40.69 -20.98
CA ILE A 230 -8.47 -40.47 -19.53
C ILE A 230 -7.13 -39.84 -19.19
N CYS A 231 -7.10 -38.87 -18.28
CA CYS A 231 -5.88 -38.28 -17.76
C CYS A 231 -5.77 -38.72 -16.30
N THR A 232 -4.65 -39.31 -15.91
CA THR A 232 -4.39 -39.72 -14.52
C THR A 232 -4.07 -38.51 -13.65
N GLU A 233 -4.12 -38.69 -12.33
CA GLU A 233 -3.65 -37.68 -11.38
C GLU A 233 -2.19 -37.25 -11.66
N ALA A 234 -1.36 -38.18 -12.14
CA ALA A 234 0.02 -37.87 -12.55
C ALA A 234 0.09 -36.98 -13.80
N ASP A 235 -0.79 -37.21 -14.79
CA ASP A 235 -0.89 -36.40 -16.02
C ASP A 235 -1.38 -34.96 -15.76
N MET A 236 -2.06 -34.76 -14.63
CA MET A 236 -2.58 -33.48 -14.18
C MET A 236 -1.68 -32.78 -13.15
N ASN A 237 -0.65 -33.44 -12.61
CA ASN A 237 0.29 -32.85 -11.65
C ASN A 237 1.32 -31.96 -12.35
N VAL A 238 0.82 -30.91 -12.99
CA VAL A 238 1.53 -30.05 -13.91
C VAL A 238 1.52 -28.62 -13.38
N HIS A 239 2.57 -27.87 -13.66
CA HIS A 239 2.71 -26.47 -13.25
C HIS A 239 2.69 -25.55 -14.48
N SER A 240 2.06 -24.40 -14.33
CA SER A 240 2.05 -23.39 -15.37
C SER A 240 3.41 -22.72 -15.49
N PRO A 241 3.83 -22.27 -16.70
CA PRO A 241 5.11 -21.60 -16.91
C PRO A 241 5.21 -20.31 -16.09
N VAL A 242 4.07 -19.67 -15.81
CA VAL A 242 4.00 -18.47 -14.94
C VAL A 242 4.36 -18.82 -13.49
N LYS A 243 3.83 -19.94 -12.97
CA LYS A 243 4.13 -20.40 -11.62
C LYS A 243 5.60 -20.83 -11.50
N GLU A 244 6.11 -21.62 -12.44
CA GLU A 244 7.51 -22.03 -12.41
C GLU A 244 8.49 -20.85 -12.56
N PHE A 245 8.13 -19.85 -13.38
CA PHE A 245 8.91 -18.62 -13.48
C PHE A 245 8.97 -17.88 -12.13
N TRP A 246 7.83 -17.72 -11.45
CA TRP A 246 7.80 -17.08 -10.13
C TRP A 246 8.60 -17.87 -9.08
N ASP A 247 8.31 -19.16 -8.93
CA ASP A 247 8.85 -20.00 -7.86
C ASP A 247 10.35 -20.26 -8.05
N ARG A 248 10.80 -20.58 -9.28
CA ARG A 248 12.17 -21.03 -9.54
C ARG A 248 13.09 -19.93 -10.05
N ARG A 249 12.60 -19.04 -10.93
CA ARG A 249 13.43 -18.01 -11.57
C ARG A 249 13.48 -16.72 -10.77
N VAL A 250 12.33 -16.21 -10.33
CA VAL A 250 12.25 -14.95 -9.60
C VAL A 250 12.63 -15.15 -8.13
N LEU A 251 11.86 -15.96 -7.41
CA LEU A 251 12.07 -16.19 -5.97
C LEU A 251 13.20 -17.17 -5.69
N GLY A 252 13.26 -18.29 -6.41
CA GLY A 252 14.14 -19.39 -6.04
C GLY A 252 13.72 -19.99 -4.69
N ILE A 253 12.41 -20.25 -4.54
CA ILE A 253 11.82 -20.69 -3.27
C ILE A 253 12.42 -22.02 -2.82
N SER A 254 12.83 -22.08 -1.56
CA SER A 254 13.34 -23.29 -0.93
C SER A 254 12.22 -24.21 -0.46
N THR A 255 12.56 -25.42 -0.03
CA THR A 255 11.60 -26.42 0.46
C THR A 255 10.94 -26.03 1.78
N GLY A 256 11.54 -25.13 2.56
CA GLY A 256 11.03 -24.69 3.85
C GLY A 256 11.76 -23.46 4.40
N ILE A 257 11.14 -22.81 5.38
CA ILE A 257 11.64 -21.55 5.97
C ILE A 257 12.98 -21.71 6.69
N GLU A 258 13.28 -22.92 7.18
CA GLU A 258 14.53 -23.27 7.86
C GLU A 258 15.75 -23.24 6.91
N HIS A 259 15.50 -23.34 5.60
CA HIS A 259 16.54 -23.36 4.58
C HIS A 259 16.41 -22.12 3.69
N VAL A 260 16.96 -21.00 4.15
CA VAL A 260 16.91 -19.70 3.44
C VAL A 260 17.69 -19.68 2.12
N GLY A 261 18.55 -20.67 1.87
CA GLY A 261 19.32 -20.79 0.62
C GLY A 261 20.37 -19.68 0.46
N SER A 262 20.74 -19.40 -0.79
CA SER A 262 21.73 -18.36 -1.15
C SER A 262 21.05 -17.06 -1.60
N LEU A 263 21.72 -15.92 -1.41
CA LEU A 263 21.23 -14.62 -1.89
C LEU A 263 21.10 -14.59 -3.42
N ARG A 264 19.90 -14.29 -3.92
CA ARG A 264 19.64 -14.07 -5.35
C ARG A 264 20.14 -12.67 -5.75
N HIS A 265 21.32 -12.59 -6.35
CA HIS A 265 21.94 -11.32 -6.76
C HIS A 265 21.08 -10.50 -7.74
N ASP A 266 20.34 -11.16 -8.63
CA ASP A 266 19.40 -10.49 -9.54
C ASP A 266 18.37 -9.65 -8.77
N LEU A 267 17.77 -10.24 -7.72
CA LEU A 267 16.76 -9.58 -6.93
C LEU A 267 17.36 -8.50 -6.01
N ALA A 268 18.56 -8.75 -5.47
CA ALA A 268 19.28 -7.77 -4.67
C ALA A 268 19.59 -6.50 -5.49
N LEU A 269 19.91 -6.65 -6.79
CA LEU A 269 20.11 -5.52 -7.70
C LEU A 269 18.82 -4.71 -7.89
N TYR A 270 17.69 -5.36 -8.16
CA TYR A 270 16.40 -4.67 -8.29
C TYR A 270 16.00 -3.97 -6.98
N LEU A 271 16.25 -4.60 -5.83
CA LEU A 271 16.01 -4.01 -4.52
C LEU A 271 16.86 -2.74 -4.33
N MET A 272 18.16 -2.79 -4.67
CA MET A 272 19.05 -1.63 -4.61
C MET A 272 18.57 -0.51 -5.52
N ILE A 273 18.12 -0.81 -6.74
CA ILE A 273 17.56 0.18 -7.67
C ILE A 273 16.31 0.83 -7.08
N CYS A 274 15.38 0.04 -6.51
CA CYS A 274 14.19 0.58 -5.85
C CYS A 274 14.56 1.52 -4.69
N TRP A 275 15.52 1.14 -3.85
CA TRP A 275 16.03 2.00 -2.77
C TRP A 275 16.63 3.30 -3.30
N MET A 276 17.43 3.25 -4.36
CA MET A 276 18.00 4.45 -4.98
C MET A 276 16.90 5.36 -5.53
N ILE A 277 15.89 4.81 -6.22
CA ILE A 277 14.75 5.58 -6.74
C ILE A 277 14.01 6.26 -5.58
N CYS A 278 13.66 5.51 -4.53
CA CYS A 278 13.00 6.08 -3.35
C CYS A 278 13.85 7.17 -2.71
N TYR A 279 15.16 6.94 -2.55
CA TYR A 279 16.08 7.93 -1.99
C TYR A 279 16.14 9.22 -2.83
N PHE A 280 16.21 9.12 -4.16
CA PHE A 280 16.19 10.30 -5.03
C PHE A 280 14.86 11.03 -5.00
N VAL A 281 13.73 10.31 -4.91
CA VAL A 281 12.41 10.93 -4.72
C VAL A 281 12.36 11.69 -3.40
N PHE A 282 12.83 11.08 -2.29
CA PHE A 282 12.90 11.76 -0.99
C PHE A 282 13.88 12.93 -0.95
N LEU A 283 15.03 12.83 -1.63
CA LEU A 283 15.97 13.96 -1.72
C LEU A 283 15.40 15.11 -2.52
N LYS A 284 14.71 14.82 -3.63
CA LYS A 284 14.01 15.82 -4.41
C LYS A 284 12.91 16.46 -3.59
N GLU A 285 12.22 15.68 -2.77
CA GLU A 285 11.20 16.17 -1.85
C GLU A 285 11.75 17.13 -0.79
N LEU A 286 12.90 16.81 -0.19
CA LEU A 286 13.52 17.67 0.83
C LEU A 286 14.09 18.98 0.25
N ASN A 287 14.62 18.93 -0.98
CA ASN A 287 15.36 20.04 -1.60
C ASN A 287 14.59 20.80 -2.69
N GLY A 288 13.43 20.30 -3.13
CA GLY A 288 12.66 20.84 -4.23
C GLY A 288 11.75 22.02 -3.82
N PRO A 289 11.41 22.92 -4.77
CA PRO A 289 10.46 24.01 -4.53
C PRO A 289 9.01 23.53 -4.41
N GLU A 290 8.68 22.37 -4.97
CA GLU A 290 7.38 21.69 -4.85
C GLU A 290 7.57 20.47 -3.96
N ARG A 291 7.36 20.66 -2.65
CA ARG A 291 7.35 19.58 -1.68
C ARG A 291 6.02 18.82 -1.78
N LEU A 292 6.05 17.63 -2.37
CA LEU A 292 5.03 16.59 -2.23
C LEU A 292 4.99 16.11 -0.77
N PHE A 293 4.20 16.80 0.06
CA PHE A 293 4.00 16.35 1.44
C PHE A 293 3.34 14.95 1.42
N ILE A 294 4.12 13.91 1.72
CA ILE A 294 3.62 12.55 1.97
C ILE A 294 3.80 12.25 3.45
#